data_AF-A0A550CR51-F1
#
_entry.id   AF-A0A550CR51-F1
#
_cell.length_a   1.000
_cell.length_b   1.000
_cell.length_c   1.000
_cell.angle_alpha   90.00
_cell.angle_beta   90.00
_cell.angle_gamma   90.00
#
_symmetry.space_group_name_H-M   'P 1'
#
loop_
_entity.id
_entity.type
_entity.pdbx_description
1 polymer ?
#
loop_
_entity_poly.entity_id
_entity_poly.type
_entity_poly.pdbx_seq_one_letter_code
_entity_poly.pdbx_strand_id
1 'polypeptide(L)'
;MSPGAPVPSSSISPPRTSAKKRANAKIHSFSTSAGLVKYIYVGKPANNGRNVLQRVEDLIADPYIKSFGPHDVVCAGCDYPFATSNGSANAGIYKYSTGGWRKHQCNRLLDWKDPFSPRKLTPEMAAEFAHSRMVSRDRALAHLVEVDQIERVYY
;
A
#
# COMPACT_ATOMS: atom_id res chain seq x y z
N MET A 1 30.38 28.94 -47.81
CA MET A 1 30.33 27.55 -47.27
C MET A 1 30.07 27.65 -45.79
N SER A 2 28.83 27.36 -45.38
CA SER A 2 28.32 27.64 -44.03
C SER A 2 28.68 26.53 -43.04
N PRO A 3 28.87 26.85 -41.74
CA PRO A 3 29.15 25.87 -40.69
C PRO A 3 27.85 25.22 -40.18
N GLY A 4 27.82 23.89 -40.14
CA GLY A 4 26.72 23.10 -39.57
C GLY A 4 26.83 23.01 -38.05
N ALA A 5 25.89 23.65 -37.36
CA ALA A 5 25.76 23.66 -35.90
C ALA A 5 25.18 22.33 -35.35
N PRO A 6 25.46 21.98 -34.07
CA PRO A 6 25.00 20.73 -33.45
C PRO A 6 23.51 20.75 -33.07
N VAL A 7 22.91 19.56 -33.11
CA VAL A 7 21.51 19.28 -32.81
C VAL A 7 21.24 19.42 -31.30
N PRO A 8 20.21 20.16 -30.85
CA PRO A 8 19.91 20.26 -29.43
C PRO A 8 19.14 19.04 -28.93
N SER A 9 19.67 18.41 -27.88
CA SER A 9 18.96 17.42 -27.05
C SER A 9 17.69 18.05 -26.48
N SER A 10 16.54 17.52 -26.89
CA SER A 10 15.24 17.95 -26.38
C SER A 10 15.05 17.41 -24.96
N SER A 11 15.30 18.26 -23.95
CA SER A 11 14.83 17.99 -22.59
C SER A 11 13.31 18.02 -22.56
N ILE A 12 12.71 16.84 -22.39
CA ILE A 12 11.29 16.67 -22.08
C ILE A 12 11.04 17.35 -20.73
N SER A 13 10.54 18.58 -20.75
CA SER A 13 10.06 19.25 -19.56
C SER A 13 8.83 18.50 -19.04
N PRO A 14 8.77 18.12 -17.75
CA PRO A 14 7.55 17.57 -17.20
C PRO A 14 6.42 18.61 -17.29
N PRO A 15 5.18 18.19 -17.59
CA PRO A 15 4.06 19.11 -17.77
C PRO A 15 3.87 19.98 -16.54
N ARG A 16 3.95 21.31 -16.73
CA ARG A 16 3.85 22.37 -15.71
C ARG A 16 2.59 22.31 -14.83
N THR A 17 1.59 21.51 -15.21
CA THR A 17 0.32 21.35 -14.48
C THR A 17 0.42 20.44 -13.26
N SER A 18 1.41 19.55 -13.19
CA SER A 18 1.62 18.65 -12.04
C SER A 18 2.31 19.36 -10.85
N ALA A 19 3.17 20.34 -11.12
CA ALA A 19 3.96 21.02 -10.09
C ALA A 19 3.09 21.83 -9.10
N LYS A 20 2.02 22.48 -9.58
CA LYS A 20 1.14 23.30 -8.72
C LYS A 20 0.25 22.47 -7.79
N LYS A 21 -0.17 21.26 -8.20
CA LYS A 21 -0.88 20.33 -7.29
C LYS A 21 0.07 19.71 -6.26
N ARG A 22 1.34 19.57 -6.62
CA ARG A 22 2.39 18.96 -5.78
C ARG A 22 2.82 19.84 -4.60
N ALA A 23 2.72 21.17 -4.75
CA ALA A 23 3.26 22.13 -3.78
C ALA A 23 2.41 22.33 -2.51
N ASN A 24 1.14 21.89 -2.50
CA ASN A 24 0.19 22.24 -1.43
C ASN A 24 -0.46 21.04 -0.71
N ALA A 25 -0.24 19.81 -1.19
CA ALA A 25 -0.59 18.62 -0.43
C ALA A 25 0.65 18.21 0.37
N LYS A 26 0.50 17.91 1.66
CA LYS A 26 1.50 17.17 2.43
C LYS A 26 1.58 15.77 1.80
N ILE A 27 2.38 15.63 0.73
CA ILE A 27 2.38 14.45 -0.13
C ILE A 27 2.96 13.31 0.68
N HIS A 28 2.10 12.43 1.16
CA HIS A 28 2.56 11.19 1.72
C HIS A 28 3.16 10.36 0.59
N SER A 29 4.39 9.92 0.80
CA SER A 29 5.14 9.18 -0.19
C SER A 29 5.70 7.91 0.42
N PHE A 30 5.46 6.80 -0.25
CA PHE A 30 5.97 5.49 0.14
C PHE A 30 7.21 5.18 -0.71
N SER A 31 8.29 4.74 -0.07
CA SER A 31 9.51 4.31 -0.77
C SER A 31 9.71 2.81 -0.56
N THR A 32 10.06 2.11 -1.64
CA THR A 32 10.48 0.70 -1.52
C THR A 32 11.87 0.63 -0.91
N SER A 33 12.23 -0.53 -0.33
CA SER A 33 13.48 -0.75 0.40
C SER A 33 14.75 -0.48 -0.42
N ALA A 34 14.66 -0.42 -1.75
CA ALA A 34 15.76 -0.10 -2.65
C ALA A 34 15.88 1.41 -3.00
N GLY A 35 14.95 2.27 -2.55
CA GLY A 35 14.99 3.72 -2.77
C GLY A 35 14.75 4.21 -4.22
N LEU A 36 14.73 3.32 -5.21
CA LEU A 36 14.61 3.65 -6.64
C LEU A 36 13.19 4.02 -7.08
N VAL A 37 12.18 3.64 -6.30
CA VAL A 37 10.77 3.84 -6.65
C VAL A 37 10.05 4.50 -5.48
N LYS A 38 9.43 5.64 -5.79
CA LYS A 38 8.58 6.40 -4.87
C LYS A 38 7.15 6.44 -5.40
N TYR A 39 6.20 6.16 -4.52
CA TYR A 39 4.79 6.28 -4.83
C TYR A 39 4.23 7.56 -4.22
N ILE A 40 3.43 8.28 -5.01
CA ILE A 40 2.83 9.56 -4.64
C ILE A 40 1.32 9.42 -4.68
N TYR A 41 0.66 9.79 -3.60
CA TYR A 41 -0.81 9.84 -3.60
C TYR A 41 -1.33 10.97 -4.48
N VAL A 42 -2.20 10.64 -5.45
CA VAL A 42 -2.84 11.61 -6.36
C VAL A 42 -4.38 11.54 -6.35
N GLY A 43 -4.95 10.64 -5.56
CA GLY A 43 -6.39 10.52 -5.37
C GLY A 43 -7.06 11.74 -4.72
N LYS A 44 -8.39 11.69 -4.59
CA LYS A 44 -9.17 12.78 -3.98
C LYS A 44 -8.64 13.12 -2.58
N PRO A 45 -8.63 14.40 -2.16
CA PRO A 45 -8.20 14.78 -0.82
C PRO A 45 -8.92 13.92 0.23
N ALA A 46 -8.15 13.30 1.12
CA ALA A 46 -8.72 12.54 2.22
C ALA A 46 -9.27 13.54 3.24
N ASN A 47 -10.59 13.78 3.20
CA ASN A 47 -11.27 14.85 3.95
C ASN A 47 -11.11 14.79 5.49
N ASN A 48 -10.52 13.73 6.07
CA ASN A 48 -10.12 13.61 7.49
C ASN A 48 -9.54 12.21 7.79
N GLY A 49 -8.65 11.67 6.95
CA GLY A 49 -8.25 10.27 7.12
C GLY A 49 -6.95 9.85 6.45
N ARG A 50 -6.52 8.62 6.78
CA ARG A 50 -5.37 7.96 6.14
C ARG A 50 -5.65 7.72 4.66
N ASN A 51 -4.73 8.15 3.79
CA ASN A 51 -4.78 7.86 2.35
C ASN A 51 -4.44 6.39 2.07
N VAL A 52 -4.58 5.95 0.82
CA VAL A 52 -4.36 4.56 0.43
C VAL A 52 -2.92 4.07 0.68
N LEU A 53 -1.91 4.92 0.55
CA LEU A 53 -0.51 4.56 0.82
C LEU A 53 -0.31 4.28 2.32
N GLN A 54 -0.83 5.15 3.18
CA GLN A 54 -0.79 4.96 4.64
C GLN A 54 -1.48 3.67 5.07
N ARG A 55 -2.57 3.31 4.39
CA ARG A 55 -3.28 2.06 4.69
C ARG A 55 -2.49 0.84 4.26
N VAL A 56 -1.80 0.90 3.13
CA VAL A 56 -0.89 -0.16 2.71
C VAL A 56 0.24 -0.31 3.74
N GLU A 57 0.81 0.79 4.25
CA GLU A 57 1.79 0.76 5.34
C GLU A 57 1.23 0.09 6.61
N ASP A 58 0.03 0.46 7.03
CA ASP A 58 -0.64 -0.14 8.19
C ASP A 58 -0.82 -1.66 8.04
N LEU A 59 -1.20 -2.11 6.84
CA LEU A 59 -1.43 -3.52 6.55
C LEU A 59 -0.12 -4.32 6.51
N ILE A 60 0.97 -3.71 6.06
CA ILE A 60 2.32 -4.32 6.09
C ILE A 60 2.82 -4.45 7.53
N ALA A 61 2.56 -3.42 8.36
CA ALA A 61 3.02 -3.35 9.74
C ALA A 61 2.24 -4.28 10.69
N ASP A 62 1.04 -4.72 10.32
CA ASP A 62 0.23 -5.58 11.19
C ASP A 62 0.68 -7.05 11.11
N PRO A 63 1.22 -7.62 12.20
CA PRO A 63 1.72 -9.00 12.21
C PRO A 63 0.59 -10.04 12.16
N TYR A 64 -0.66 -9.66 12.43
CA TYR A 64 -1.82 -10.55 12.41
C TYR A 64 -2.46 -10.67 11.02
N ILE A 65 -1.92 -9.95 10.03
CA ILE A 65 -2.28 -10.06 8.63
C ILE A 65 -1.27 -10.96 7.93
N LYS A 66 -1.75 -11.97 7.22
CA LYS A 66 -0.91 -12.80 6.34
C LYS A 66 -0.78 -12.20 4.95
N SER A 67 -1.89 -11.76 4.39
CA SER A 67 -1.94 -11.13 3.07
C SER A 67 -3.10 -10.16 2.97
N PHE A 68 -3.05 -9.29 1.98
CA PHE A 68 -4.15 -8.38 1.66
C PHE A 68 -4.21 -8.15 0.17
N GLY A 69 -5.42 -7.99 -0.34
CA GLY A 69 -5.68 -7.59 -1.71
C GLY A 69 -6.38 -6.25 -1.77
N PRO A 70 -6.89 -5.90 -2.96
CA PRO A 70 -7.70 -4.69 -3.13
C PRO A 70 -9.04 -4.72 -2.37
N HIS A 71 -9.55 -5.93 -2.12
CA HIS A 71 -10.91 -6.15 -1.61
C HIS A 71 -10.98 -7.06 -0.39
N ASP A 72 -9.84 -7.54 0.10
CA ASP A 72 -9.80 -8.54 1.16
C ASP A 72 -8.54 -8.40 2.04
N VAL A 73 -8.65 -8.84 3.28
CA VAL A 73 -7.54 -9.03 4.22
C VAL A 73 -7.61 -10.44 4.78
N VAL A 74 -6.51 -11.19 4.73
CA VAL A 74 -6.44 -12.56 5.23
C VAL A 74 -5.77 -12.59 6.59
N CYS A 75 -6.45 -13.19 7.58
CA CYS A 75 -5.93 -13.37 8.92
C CYS A 75 -4.76 -14.37 8.93
N ALA A 76 -3.67 -14.04 9.63
CA ALA A 76 -2.53 -14.93 9.78
C ALA A 76 -2.82 -16.15 10.67
N GLY A 77 -3.71 -16.02 11.65
CA GLY A 77 -3.97 -17.07 12.62
C GLY A 77 -4.90 -18.19 12.13
N CYS A 78 -5.83 -17.87 11.24
CA CYS A 78 -6.85 -18.83 10.78
C CYS A 78 -7.10 -18.81 9.27
N ASP A 79 -6.31 -18.06 8.50
CA ASP A 79 -6.44 -17.93 7.04
C ASP A 79 -7.81 -17.42 6.55
N TYR A 80 -8.65 -16.89 7.46
CA TYR A 80 -9.97 -16.41 7.10
C TYR A 80 -9.87 -15.06 6.35
N PRO A 81 -10.49 -14.95 5.16
CA PRO A 81 -10.53 -13.70 4.39
C PRO A 81 -11.66 -12.78 4.87
N PHE A 82 -11.33 -11.50 5.08
CA PHE A 82 -12.27 -10.44 5.42
C PHE A 82 -12.43 -9.50 4.24
N ALA A 83 -13.63 -9.43 3.67
CA ALA A 83 -13.95 -8.45 2.65
C ALA A 83 -13.78 -7.02 3.20
N THR A 84 -13.13 -6.14 2.42
CA THR A 84 -12.91 -4.73 2.80
C THR A 84 -13.95 -3.78 2.21
N SER A 85 -14.89 -4.26 1.38
CA SER A 85 -15.99 -3.47 0.81
C SER A 85 -17.33 -4.22 0.81
N ASN A 86 -18.40 -3.54 1.26
CA ASN A 86 -19.78 -3.94 1.00
C ASN A 86 -20.13 -3.58 -0.47
N GLY A 87 -19.76 -4.44 -1.42
CA GLY A 87 -20.41 -4.56 -2.75
C GLY A 87 -20.42 -3.35 -3.70
N SER A 88 -19.91 -2.17 -3.35
CA SER A 88 -19.85 -1.03 -4.26
C SER A 88 -18.47 -0.98 -4.93
N ALA A 89 -18.45 -1.15 -6.25
CA ALA A 89 -17.28 -0.90 -7.10
C ALA A 89 -16.66 0.51 -6.88
N ASN A 90 -17.40 1.44 -6.26
CA ASN A 90 -16.98 2.81 -5.93
C ASN A 90 -16.59 3.01 -4.45
N ALA A 91 -16.85 2.02 -3.58
CA ALA A 91 -16.29 1.94 -2.24
C ALA A 91 -14.86 1.43 -2.37
N GLY A 92 -14.03 2.31 -2.93
CA GLY A 92 -12.66 2.03 -3.34
C GLY A 92 -11.89 1.23 -2.31
N ILE A 93 -10.98 0.45 -2.83
CA ILE A 93 -9.83 -0.14 -2.15
C ILE A 93 -9.47 0.70 -0.91
N TYR A 94 -9.63 0.11 0.27
CA TYR A 94 -9.29 0.75 1.54
C TYR A 94 -10.15 1.94 1.97
N LYS A 95 -11.30 2.27 1.34
CA LYS A 95 -12.31 3.21 1.88
C LYS A 95 -13.11 2.52 2.99
N TYR A 96 -12.61 2.57 4.22
CA TYR A 96 -13.37 2.38 5.47
C TYR A 96 -14.49 1.30 5.40
N SER A 97 -14.20 0.05 5.75
CA SER A 97 -14.33 -0.31 7.16
C SER A 97 -13.20 -1.26 7.58
N THR A 98 -12.23 -0.72 8.31
CA THR A 98 -11.28 -1.50 9.13
C THR A 98 -11.97 -2.23 10.29
N GLY A 99 -13.30 -2.34 10.29
CA GLY A 99 -14.09 -2.82 11.43
C GLY A 99 -14.11 -4.33 11.56
N GLY A 100 -14.17 -5.06 10.43
CA GLY A 100 -14.28 -6.52 10.45
C GLY A 100 -13.00 -7.19 10.93
N TRP A 101 -11.90 -7.03 10.18
CA TRP A 101 -10.67 -7.73 10.48
C TRP A 101 -10.01 -7.24 11.79
N ARG A 102 -10.06 -5.94 12.13
CA ARG A 102 -9.44 -5.45 13.38
C ARG A 102 -10.12 -5.96 14.64
N LYS A 103 -11.41 -6.30 14.55
CA LYS A 103 -12.18 -6.91 15.65
C LYS A 103 -12.06 -8.42 15.65
N HIS A 104 -11.49 -9.02 14.61
CA HIS A 104 -11.33 -10.46 14.54
C HIS A 104 -10.35 -10.94 15.60
N GLN A 105 -10.80 -11.90 16.40
CA GLN A 105 -9.99 -12.62 17.37
C GLN A 105 -10.25 -14.10 17.17
N CYS A 106 -9.37 -14.80 16.46
CA CYS A 106 -9.38 -16.26 16.45
C CYS A 106 -8.48 -16.82 17.56
N ASN A 107 -8.75 -18.05 17.96
CA ASN A 107 -7.99 -18.74 19.01
C ASN A 107 -6.48 -18.73 18.75
N ARG A 108 -6.05 -18.83 17.49
CA ARG A 108 -4.63 -18.79 17.15
C ARG A 108 -3.99 -17.42 17.42
N LEU A 109 -4.67 -16.32 17.11
CA LEU A 109 -4.19 -14.98 17.45
C LEU A 109 -4.16 -14.75 18.96
N LEU A 110 -5.12 -15.34 19.70
CA LEU A 110 -5.13 -15.29 21.16
C LEU A 110 -3.95 -16.08 21.74
N ASP A 111 -3.69 -17.30 21.25
CA ASP A 111 -2.52 -18.11 21.60
C ASP A 111 -1.21 -17.34 21.36
N TRP A 112 -1.10 -16.60 20.25
CA TRP A 112 0.11 -15.83 19.96
C TRP A 112 0.34 -14.64 20.89
N LYS A 113 -0.72 -14.07 21.45
CA LYS A 113 -0.65 -12.96 22.42
C LYS A 113 -0.31 -13.44 23.82
N ASP A 114 -0.62 -14.70 24.14
CA ASP A 114 -0.34 -15.28 25.45
C ASP A 114 1.15 -15.67 25.58
N PRO A 115 1.92 -15.04 26.49
CA PRO A 115 3.32 -15.37 26.72
C PRO A 115 3.52 -16.76 27.33
N PHE A 116 2.48 -17.48 27.73
CA PHE A 116 2.56 -18.84 28.25
C PHE A 116 2.05 -19.90 27.26
N SER A 117 1.44 -19.49 26.14
CA SER A 117 0.94 -20.45 25.16
C SER A 117 2.09 -21.24 24.52
N PRO A 118 1.98 -22.57 24.40
CA PRO A 118 2.91 -23.38 23.62
C PRO A 118 2.72 -23.20 22.11
N ARG A 119 1.66 -22.50 21.67
CA ARG A 119 1.25 -22.33 20.26
C ARG A 119 1.59 -20.96 19.69
N LYS A 120 2.60 -20.28 20.26
CA LYS A 120 3.06 -18.97 19.81
C LYS A 120 3.43 -18.93 18.33
N LEU A 121 3.42 -17.71 17.80
CA LEU A 121 3.94 -17.43 16.47
C LEU A 121 5.45 -17.68 16.49
N THR A 122 5.93 -18.61 15.66
CA THR A 122 7.37 -18.85 15.55
C THR A 122 8.03 -17.78 14.66
N PRO A 123 9.35 -17.56 14.78
CA PRO A 123 10.08 -16.65 13.91
C PRO A 123 9.93 -17.00 12.41
N GLU A 124 9.87 -18.29 12.08
CA GLU A 124 9.73 -18.78 10.71
C GLU A 124 8.35 -18.41 10.15
N MET A 125 7.28 -18.66 10.91
CA MET A 125 5.93 -18.23 10.53
C MET A 125 5.83 -16.71 10.39
N ALA A 126 6.47 -15.96 11.30
CA ALA A 126 6.49 -14.51 11.23
C ALA A 126 7.21 -14.01 9.96
N ALA A 127 8.31 -14.64 9.57
CA ALA A 127 9.05 -14.34 8.35
C ALA A 127 8.24 -14.68 7.09
N GLU A 128 7.55 -15.82 7.06
CA GLU A 128 6.64 -16.19 5.96
C GLU A 128 5.52 -15.16 5.80
N PHE A 129 4.88 -14.75 6.89
CA PHE A 129 3.83 -13.75 6.85
C PHE A 129 4.37 -12.37 6.43
N ALA A 130 5.56 -11.99 6.88
CA ALA A 130 6.22 -10.77 6.43
C ALA A 130 6.49 -10.78 4.93
N HIS A 131 7.00 -11.89 4.39
CA HIS A 131 7.21 -12.05 2.96
C HIS A 131 5.87 -11.97 2.19
N SER A 132 4.84 -12.66 2.66
CA SER A 132 3.50 -12.61 2.07
C SER A 132 2.89 -11.19 2.06
N ARG A 133 3.09 -10.41 3.13
CA ARG A 133 2.69 -8.99 3.18
C ARG A 133 3.47 -8.12 2.18
N MET A 134 4.74 -8.42 1.93
CA MET A 134 5.54 -7.70 0.93
C MET A 134 5.03 -7.96 -0.50
N VAL A 135 4.69 -9.21 -0.82
CA VAL A 135 4.05 -9.55 -2.11
C VAL A 135 2.68 -8.87 -2.24
N SER A 136 1.90 -8.87 -1.16
CA SER A 136 0.58 -8.21 -1.09
C SER A 136 0.71 -6.70 -1.34
N ARG A 137 1.71 -6.05 -0.74
CA ARG A 137 2.04 -4.65 -0.98
C ARG A 137 2.30 -4.39 -2.45
N ASP A 138 3.19 -5.17 -3.07
CA ASP A 138 3.60 -4.90 -4.46
C ASP A 138 2.41 -4.99 -5.41
N ARG A 139 1.53 -5.99 -5.20
CA ARG A 139 0.26 -6.12 -5.93
C ARG A 139 -0.69 -4.95 -5.65
N ALA A 140 -0.84 -4.54 -4.40
CA ALA A 140 -1.69 -3.40 -4.03
C ALA A 140 -1.21 -2.10 -4.66
N LEU A 141 0.10 -1.84 -4.65
CA LEU A 141 0.69 -0.65 -5.28
C LEU A 141 0.51 -0.67 -6.80
N ALA A 142 0.69 -1.81 -7.46
CA ALA A 142 0.41 -1.96 -8.88
C ALA A 142 -1.05 -1.62 -9.21
N HIS A 143 -1.99 -2.21 -8.45
CA HIS A 143 -3.41 -1.94 -8.65
C HIS A 143 -3.80 -0.48 -8.38
N LEU A 144 -3.24 0.15 -7.35
CA LEU A 144 -3.49 1.57 -7.05
C LEU A 144 -2.97 2.52 -8.14
N VAL A 145 -1.93 2.11 -8.90
CA VAL A 145 -1.49 2.83 -10.11
C VAL A 145 -2.50 2.64 -11.23
N GLU A 146 -2.99 1.41 -11.46
CA GLU A 146 -3.99 1.12 -12.50
C GLU A 146 -5.31 1.90 -12.32
N VAL A 147 -5.69 2.19 -11.07
CA VAL A 147 -6.92 2.93 -10.74
C VAL A 147 -6.69 4.43 -10.46
N ASP A 148 -5.54 4.97 -10.88
CA ASP A 148 -5.18 6.40 -10.77
C ASP A 148 -5.30 6.97 -9.34
N GLN A 149 -5.08 6.15 -8.31
CA GLN A 149 -5.04 6.61 -6.92
C GLN A 149 -3.65 7.08 -6.50
N ILE A 150 -2.62 6.51 -7.11
CA ILE A 150 -1.21 6.85 -6.85
C ILE A 150 -0.41 6.91 -8.16
N GLU A 151 0.66 7.69 -8.17
CA GLU A 151 1.65 7.74 -9.25
C GLU A 151 2.95 7.05 -8.81
N ARG A 152 3.56 6.28 -9.73
CA ARG A 152 4.88 5.68 -9.55
C ARG A 152 5.95 6.60 -10.17
N VAL A 153 6.90 7.05 -9.36
CA VAL A 153 8.00 7.94 -9.76
C VAL A 153 9.33 7.22 -9.59
N TYR A 154 10.15 7.28 -10.64
CA TYR A 154 11.52 6.74 -10.66
C TYR A 154 12.53 7.85 -10.42
N TYR A 155 13.62 7.54 -9.72
CA TYR A 155 14.76 8.42 -9.47
C TYR A 155 16.04 7.81 -10.03
#